data_AF-A0A0T9NQN1-F1
#
_entry.id   AF-A0A0T9NQN1-F1
#
_cell.length_a   1.000
_cell.length_b   1.000
_cell.length_c   1.000
_cell.angle_alpha   90.00
_cell.angle_beta   90.00
_cell.angle_gamma   90.00
#
_symmetry.space_group_name_H-M   'P 1'
#
loop_
_entity.id
_entity.type
_entity.pdbx_description
1 polymer ?
#
loop_
_entity_poly.entity_id
_entity_poly.type
_entity_poly.pdbx_seq_one_letter_code
_entity_poly.pdbx_strand_id
1 'polypeptide(L)'
;MKVKNKLFFMGLLWLIIQPIAIANPYFYPYIQRYSNCSITVLEDNSVQVSFRAHHADTPFDPHKIQYNQGRGNIPNSEAITLTPNQAMLSIYVYKTDGTPDLSIPSHAISDIYLNGINPISTNNNTQNIKFDGGSDVFSNTYYDVSFRIAANALQSIRIGATVGGVLNIGEQQYSLFSSNGVSFGSSGKQCAHFYPQTSGAPDEMTIDPKFSLSPATWQLGAIQLDELLNTDTHSINHEQVEFCINYQTRGIRETAKYNIQINNLNGLSPNSNYFQLKDGDKVIHYQIEQFNYDGSVDQFPNSYGRMMELATLHQIPEQSVNENICFSAEINLFSTETTDKGSYSDTLNFTITPLS
;
A
#
# COMPACT_ATOMS: atom_id res chain seq x y z
N MET A 1 19.01 55.54 49.58
CA MET A 1 18.81 54.12 49.22
C MET A 1 18.32 54.07 47.78
N LYS A 2 19.20 53.73 46.83
CA LYS A 2 18.90 53.63 45.38
C LYS A 2 19.27 52.21 44.96
N VAL A 3 18.30 51.38 44.59
CA VAL A 3 18.55 50.01 44.14
C VAL A 3 18.88 50.05 42.66
N LYS A 4 20.14 49.71 42.33
CA LYS A 4 20.60 49.35 40.99
C LYS A 4 20.10 47.94 40.69
N ASN A 5 19.27 47.77 39.67
CA ASN A 5 19.05 46.47 39.02
C ASN A 5 18.68 46.67 37.54
N LYS A 6 19.70 46.69 36.69
CA LYS A 6 19.60 46.46 35.24
C LYS A 6 20.91 45.82 34.80
N LEU A 7 20.97 44.49 34.91
CA LEU A 7 21.96 43.62 34.26
C LEU A 7 21.63 42.18 34.62
N PHE A 8 20.47 41.70 34.16
CA PHE A 8 20.15 40.28 34.09
C PHE A 8 19.18 40.12 32.91
N PHE A 9 19.33 39.05 32.13
CA PHE A 9 18.65 38.77 30.85
C PHE A 9 19.35 39.27 29.58
N MET A 10 20.58 38.81 29.36
CA MET A 10 21.10 38.65 27.98
C MET A 10 22.14 37.52 27.92
N GLY A 11 21.83 36.37 28.50
CA GLY A 11 22.76 35.24 28.60
C GLY A 11 22.09 33.87 28.64
N LEU A 12 20.93 33.71 27.98
CA LEU A 12 20.21 32.42 28.00
C LEU A 12 19.43 32.17 26.69
N LEU A 13 20.07 32.39 25.55
CA LEU A 13 19.49 32.04 24.25
C LEU A 13 20.58 31.67 23.23
N TRP A 14 21.56 30.89 23.67
CA TRP A 14 22.49 30.16 22.81
C TRP A 14 22.58 28.71 23.32
N LEU A 15 21.42 28.08 23.54
CA LEU A 15 21.30 26.64 23.36
C LEU A 15 21.33 26.41 21.84
N ILE A 16 22.54 26.51 21.28
CA ILE A 16 22.83 25.93 19.99
C ILE A 16 22.48 24.45 20.17
N ILE A 17 21.38 24.04 19.56
CA ILE A 17 21.13 22.63 19.28
C ILE A 17 22.34 22.23 18.42
N GLN A 18 23.38 21.69 19.04
CA GLN A 18 24.44 21.10 18.26
C GLN A 18 23.75 20.02 17.43
N PRO A 19 23.78 20.08 16.08
CA PRO A 19 23.44 18.91 15.31
C PRO A 19 24.39 17.84 15.82
N ILE A 20 23.84 16.80 16.45
CA ILE A 20 24.61 15.61 16.76
C ILE A 20 25.11 15.16 15.39
N ALA A 21 26.39 15.37 15.12
CA ALA A 21 27.02 14.89 13.91
C ALA A 21 27.00 13.37 14.01
N ILE A 22 25.95 12.75 13.47
CA ILE A 22 25.86 11.31 13.33
C ILE A 22 26.97 10.96 12.35
N ALA A 23 27.97 10.20 12.80
CA ALA A 23 29.00 9.70 11.92
C ALA A 23 28.33 8.91 10.78
N ASN A 24 28.77 9.15 9.54
CA ASN A 24 28.24 8.44 8.38
C ASN A 24 28.35 6.93 8.60
N PRO A 25 27.29 6.15 8.31
CA PRO A 25 27.34 4.71 8.48
C PRO A 25 28.41 4.10 7.58
N TYR A 26 29.03 3.03 8.07
CA TYR A 26 29.89 2.18 7.27
C TYR A 26 29.06 1.15 6.53
N PHE A 27 29.59 0.70 5.40
CA PHE A 27 28.99 -0.36 4.60
C PHE A 27 30.02 -1.43 4.29
N TYR A 28 29.61 -2.68 4.45
CA TYR A 28 30.45 -3.85 4.25
C TYR A 28 29.60 -5.01 3.73
N PRO A 29 30.11 -5.98 2.96
CA PRO A 29 29.35 -7.17 2.54
C PRO A 29 29.05 -8.12 3.74
N TYR A 30 28.20 -7.65 4.66
CA TYR A 30 27.83 -8.31 5.91
C TYR A 30 26.80 -9.43 5.69
N ILE A 31 25.88 -9.25 4.72
CA ILE A 31 24.87 -10.24 4.33
C ILE A 31 25.25 -10.88 3.00
N GLN A 32 25.17 -12.21 2.95
CA GLN A 32 25.43 -12.99 1.74
C GLN A 32 24.19 -13.07 0.84
N ARG A 33 23.01 -13.29 1.43
CA ARG A 33 21.77 -13.46 0.69
C ARG A 33 20.55 -13.12 1.53
N TYR A 34 19.45 -12.84 0.83
CA TYR A 34 18.12 -12.66 1.41
C TYR A 34 17.19 -13.80 0.98
N SER A 35 16.24 -14.16 1.83
CA SER A 35 15.22 -15.19 1.56
C SER A 35 13.92 -14.85 2.27
N ASN A 36 12.84 -15.57 1.98
CA ASN A 36 11.53 -15.39 2.63
C ASN A 36 11.02 -13.94 2.55
N CYS A 37 11.29 -13.25 1.43
CA CYS A 37 10.88 -11.86 1.25
C CYS A 37 9.38 -11.80 0.97
N SER A 38 8.68 -10.99 1.76
CA SER A 38 7.26 -10.75 1.60
C SER A 38 6.94 -9.31 1.96
N ILE A 39 6.25 -8.64 1.06
CA ILE A 39 5.53 -7.40 1.31
C ILE A 39 4.06 -7.65 1.00
N THR A 40 3.17 -7.27 1.91
CA THR A 40 1.75 -7.57 1.82
C THR A 40 0.95 -6.44 2.41
N VAL A 41 -0.14 -6.08 1.74
CA VAL A 41 -1.10 -5.12 2.27
C VAL A 41 -2.14 -5.85 3.09
N LEU A 42 -2.29 -5.40 4.34
CA LEU A 42 -3.23 -5.93 5.32
C LEU A 42 -4.61 -5.27 5.17
N GLU A 43 -5.61 -5.83 5.85
CA GLU A 43 -7.00 -5.34 5.78
C GLU A 43 -7.16 -3.92 6.34
N ASP A 44 -6.32 -3.50 7.29
CA ASP A 44 -6.25 -2.13 7.79
C ASP A 44 -5.47 -1.18 6.87
N ASN A 45 -5.21 -1.62 5.63
CA ASN A 45 -4.40 -0.99 4.61
C ASN A 45 -2.91 -0.87 4.93
N SER A 46 -2.43 -1.23 6.12
CA SER A 46 -0.99 -1.18 6.41
C SER A 46 -0.19 -2.16 5.55
N VAL A 47 1.06 -1.79 5.25
CA VAL A 47 2.00 -2.60 4.49
C VAL A 47 2.87 -3.38 5.46
N GLN A 48 2.71 -4.69 5.53
CA GLN A 48 3.59 -5.58 6.28
C GLN A 48 4.76 -6.02 5.40
N VAL A 49 5.97 -5.90 5.95
CA VAL A 49 7.21 -6.31 5.30
C VAL A 49 7.90 -7.36 6.17
N SER A 50 8.43 -8.41 5.55
CA SER A 50 9.25 -9.41 6.22
C SER A 50 10.29 -10.00 5.27
N PHE A 51 11.45 -10.37 5.83
CA PHE A 51 12.52 -11.06 5.11
C PHE A 51 13.49 -11.72 6.09
N ARG A 52 14.28 -12.67 5.57
CA ARG A 52 15.41 -13.28 6.27
C ARG A 52 16.72 -12.90 5.61
N ALA A 53 17.64 -12.30 6.37
CA ALA A 53 18.98 -11.93 5.93
C ALA A 53 20.01 -12.93 6.47
N HIS A 54 20.72 -13.64 5.60
CA HIS A 54 21.73 -14.63 5.98
C HIS A 54 23.10 -13.98 6.08
N HIS A 55 23.76 -14.12 7.22
CA HIS A 55 25.11 -13.62 7.43
C HIS A 55 26.09 -14.26 6.45
N ALA A 56 27.12 -13.52 6.06
CA ALA A 56 28.26 -14.13 5.39
C ALA A 56 29.01 -15.09 6.35
N ASP A 57 29.58 -16.18 5.82
CA ASP A 57 30.29 -17.21 6.62
C ASP A 57 31.46 -16.63 7.46
N THR A 58 32.04 -15.53 6.97
CA THR A 58 33.08 -14.76 7.64
C THR A 58 32.77 -13.27 7.44
N PRO A 59 31.83 -12.69 8.18
CA PRO A 59 31.41 -11.31 7.94
C PRO A 59 32.55 -10.32 8.26
N PHE A 60 33.62 -10.77 8.93
CA PHE A 60 34.82 -9.98 9.26
C PHE A 60 36.08 -10.83 9.15
N ASP A 61 36.32 -11.42 7.97
CA ASP A 61 37.67 -11.90 7.65
C ASP A 61 38.63 -10.69 7.67
N PRO A 62 39.63 -10.63 8.58
CA PRO A 62 40.56 -9.51 8.70
C PRO A 62 41.25 -9.17 7.37
N HIS A 63 41.47 -10.17 6.52
CA HIS A 63 42.05 -9.99 5.19
C HIS A 63 41.07 -9.31 4.21
N LYS A 64 39.76 -9.55 4.33
CA LYS A 64 38.72 -8.86 3.52
C LYS A 64 38.44 -7.44 4.02
N ILE A 65 38.62 -7.18 5.32
CA ILE A 65 38.52 -5.82 5.88
C ILE A 65 39.68 -4.97 5.37
N GLN A 66 40.92 -5.46 5.41
CA GLN A 66 42.08 -4.77 4.82
C GLN A 66 41.94 -4.50 3.32
N TYR A 67 41.32 -5.42 2.56
CA TYR A 67 41.07 -5.21 1.13
C TYR A 67 40.01 -4.12 0.85
N ASN A 68 38.98 -4.01 1.71
CA ASN A 68 37.91 -3.00 1.57
C ASN A 68 38.23 -1.66 2.27
N GLN A 69 39.28 -1.58 3.08
CA GLN A 69 39.81 -0.32 3.66
C GLN A 69 40.23 0.70 2.58
N GLY A 70 40.45 0.27 1.34
CA GLY A 70 40.71 1.16 0.20
C GLY A 70 39.47 1.60 -0.59
N ARG A 71 38.27 1.09 -0.27
CA ARG A 71 37.02 1.36 -1.01
C ARG A 71 35.87 1.93 -0.16
N GLY A 72 36.00 1.92 1.17
CA GLY A 72 35.10 2.61 2.10
C GLY A 72 35.90 3.22 3.25
N ASN A 73 35.46 4.37 3.75
CA ASN A 73 36.16 5.23 4.73
C ASN A 73 36.37 4.60 6.14
N ILE A 74 36.58 3.29 6.28
CA ILE A 74 36.82 2.64 7.59
C ILE A 74 38.28 2.96 8.00
N PRO A 75 38.50 3.68 9.11
CA PRO A 75 39.84 4.06 9.57
C PRO A 75 40.74 2.84 9.82
N ASN A 76 42.03 2.99 9.51
CA ASN A 76 43.08 2.05 9.91
C ASN A 76 43.28 2.11 11.44
N SER A 77 42.52 1.31 12.18
CA SER A 77 42.67 1.18 13.63
C SER A 77 42.90 -0.29 13.99
N GLU A 78 43.84 -0.54 14.90
CA GLU A 78 44.23 -1.89 15.35
C GLU A 78 43.16 -2.58 16.22
N ALA A 79 42.08 -1.89 16.60
CA ALA A 79 41.00 -2.43 17.41
C ALA A 79 39.62 -2.12 16.80
N ILE A 80 39.28 -2.84 15.72
CA ILE A 80 37.94 -2.86 15.15
C ILE A 80 37.22 -4.13 15.65
N THR A 81 36.11 -3.97 16.38
CA THR A 81 35.31 -5.10 16.88
C THR A 81 33.83 -4.89 16.59
N LEU A 82 33.08 -5.98 16.42
CA LEU A 82 31.61 -5.93 16.42
C LEU A 82 31.07 -6.16 17.82
N THR A 83 29.98 -5.47 18.13
CA THR A 83 29.18 -5.74 19.32
C THR A 83 28.23 -6.92 19.04
N PRO A 84 28.47 -8.12 19.59
CA PRO A 84 27.76 -9.34 19.18
C PRO A 84 26.28 -9.38 19.60
N ASN A 85 25.91 -8.59 20.61
CA ASN A 85 24.54 -8.47 21.09
C ASN A 85 23.75 -7.32 20.44
N GLN A 86 24.33 -6.61 19.47
CA GLN A 86 23.69 -5.47 18.84
C GLN A 86 23.58 -5.62 17.32
N ALA A 87 22.36 -5.41 16.82
CA ALA A 87 22.02 -5.45 15.41
C ALA A 87 21.44 -4.11 14.96
N MET A 88 21.46 -3.89 13.65
CA MET A 88 20.94 -2.68 13.04
C MET A 88 20.03 -2.99 11.86
N LEU A 89 19.02 -2.13 11.67
CA LEU A 89 18.13 -2.12 10.51
C LEU A 89 18.09 -0.71 9.92
N SER A 90 18.08 -0.65 8.59
CA SER A 90 17.86 0.57 7.83
C SER A 90 16.76 0.33 6.80
N ILE A 91 15.73 1.17 6.82
CA ILE A 91 14.54 1.12 5.97
C ILE A 91 14.54 2.34 5.04
N TYR A 92 14.37 2.08 3.75
CA TYR A 92 14.34 3.07 2.68
C TYR A 92 12.97 3.02 2.01
N VAL A 93 12.34 4.18 1.90
CA VAL A 93 11.06 4.36 1.23
C VAL A 93 11.27 5.35 0.10
N TYR A 94 10.58 5.15 -1.02
CA TYR A 94 10.67 6.01 -2.20
C TYR A 94 9.31 6.52 -2.63
N LYS A 95 9.32 7.71 -3.21
CA LYS A 95 8.17 8.31 -3.88
C LYS A 95 7.93 7.65 -5.23
N THR A 96 6.79 7.98 -5.82
CA THR A 96 6.36 7.51 -7.15
C THR A 96 7.34 7.92 -8.26
N ASP A 97 7.97 9.09 -8.13
CA ASP A 97 9.02 9.58 -9.06
C ASP A 97 10.39 8.88 -8.87
N GLY A 98 10.50 7.95 -7.92
CA GLY A 98 11.72 7.21 -7.61
C GLY A 98 12.71 7.97 -6.73
N THR A 99 12.36 9.15 -6.21
CA THR A 99 13.20 9.86 -5.22
C THR A 99 13.01 9.30 -3.81
N PRO A 100 14.02 9.35 -2.93
CA PRO A 100 13.87 8.94 -1.54
C PRO A 100 12.78 9.74 -0.82
N ASP A 101 11.88 9.06 -0.13
CA ASP A 101 10.89 9.69 0.74
C ASP A 101 11.43 9.84 2.17
N LEU A 102 11.94 11.04 2.45
CA LEU A 102 12.47 11.41 3.77
C LEU A 102 11.39 11.96 4.71
N SER A 103 10.13 12.03 4.25
CA SER A 103 9.02 12.63 5.01
C SER A 103 8.23 11.62 5.84
N ILE A 104 8.50 10.32 5.68
CA ILE A 104 7.87 9.24 6.43
C ILE A 104 8.10 9.45 7.93
N PRO A 105 7.04 9.73 8.71
CA PRO A 105 7.20 9.94 10.13
C PRO A 105 7.47 8.60 10.83
N SER A 106 8.28 8.61 11.89
CA SER A 106 8.65 7.39 12.62
C SER A 106 7.46 6.60 13.15
N HIS A 107 6.39 7.30 13.59
CA HIS A 107 5.17 6.65 14.08
C HIS A 107 4.37 5.94 12.97
N ALA A 108 4.66 6.20 11.68
CA ALA A 108 4.07 5.44 10.60
C ALA A 108 4.73 4.06 10.43
N ILE A 109 5.88 3.81 11.07
CA ILE A 109 6.52 2.49 11.07
C ILE A 109 6.33 1.86 12.46
N SER A 110 5.68 0.71 12.49
CA SER A 110 5.34 -0.03 13.72
C SER A 110 5.77 -1.49 13.61
N ASP A 111 5.60 -2.22 14.72
CA ASP A 111 5.80 -3.67 14.79
C ASP A 111 7.16 -4.10 14.22
N ILE A 112 8.19 -3.31 14.52
CA ILE A 112 9.56 -3.52 14.03
C ILE A 112 10.24 -4.58 14.89
N TYR A 113 10.58 -5.72 14.28
CA TYR A 113 11.25 -6.83 14.93
C TYR A 113 12.47 -7.27 14.16
N LEU A 114 13.51 -7.66 14.92
CA LEU A 114 14.67 -8.38 14.42
C LEU A 114 14.90 -9.57 15.34
N ASN A 115 14.76 -10.80 14.82
CA ASN A 115 14.74 -12.05 15.60
C ASN A 115 13.75 -12.01 16.78
N GLY A 116 12.60 -11.34 16.60
CA GLY A 116 11.58 -11.17 17.64
C GLY A 116 11.87 -10.11 18.70
N ILE A 117 12.98 -9.37 18.57
CA ILE A 117 13.37 -8.29 19.49
C ILE A 117 12.92 -6.93 18.96
N ASN A 118 12.41 -6.08 19.85
CA ASN A 118 12.05 -4.70 19.56
C ASN A 118 13.29 -3.79 19.56
N PRO A 119 13.30 -2.67 18.81
CA PRO A 119 14.39 -1.72 18.86
C PRO A 119 14.53 -1.06 20.25
N ILE A 120 15.76 -0.72 20.64
CA ILE A 120 16.06 -0.06 21.93
C ILE A 120 15.43 1.33 21.98
N SER A 121 15.39 2.01 20.84
CA SER A 121 14.68 3.26 20.64
C SER A 121 14.31 3.43 19.17
N THR A 122 13.08 3.84 18.91
CA THR A 122 12.67 4.33 17.59
C THR A 122 12.96 5.82 17.56
N ASN A 123 14.15 6.20 17.11
CA ASN A 123 14.41 7.60 16.74
C ASN A 123 13.63 7.94 15.46
N ASN A 124 13.57 9.22 15.09
CA ASN A 124 12.94 9.63 13.82
C ASN A 124 13.70 9.16 12.56
N ASN A 125 14.76 8.36 12.73
CA ASN A 125 15.63 7.94 11.63
C ASN A 125 15.39 6.46 11.30
N THR A 126 14.60 6.23 10.26
CA THR A 126 14.30 4.90 9.73
C THR A 126 15.54 4.17 9.19
N GLN A 127 16.64 4.88 8.98
CA GLN A 127 17.90 4.35 8.47
C GLN A 127 18.91 3.96 9.56
N ASN A 128 18.55 4.11 10.84
CA ASN A 128 19.48 3.86 11.95
C ASN A 128 18.74 3.29 13.18
N ILE A 129 18.06 2.16 12.96
CA ILE A 129 17.27 1.47 13.99
C ILE A 129 18.18 0.45 14.67
N LYS A 130 18.36 0.59 15.99
CA LYS A 130 19.28 -0.22 16.79
C LYS A 130 18.52 -1.22 17.67
N PHE A 131 19.02 -2.44 17.74
CA PHE A 131 18.50 -3.52 18.59
C PHE A 131 19.58 -3.99 19.58
N ASP A 132 19.18 -4.37 20.79
CA ASP A 132 20.04 -5.06 21.77
C ASP A 132 19.31 -6.34 22.21
N GLY A 133 19.86 -7.49 21.82
CA GLY A 133 19.25 -8.79 22.00
C GLY A 133 19.78 -9.57 23.19
N GLY A 134 20.66 -8.98 24.02
CA GLY A 134 21.41 -9.76 25.01
C GLY A 134 22.38 -10.76 24.36
N SER A 135 22.91 -11.72 25.12
CA SER A 135 24.15 -12.43 24.76
C SER A 135 24.09 -13.34 23.53
N ASP A 136 22.91 -13.72 23.00
CA ASP A 136 22.85 -14.81 22.01
C ASP A 136 21.82 -14.63 20.87
N VAL A 137 20.99 -13.58 20.88
CA VAL A 137 19.89 -13.48 19.89
C VAL A 137 20.39 -13.14 18.48
N PHE A 138 21.53 -12.44 18.39
CA PHE A 138 22.15 -12.03 17.11
C PHE A 138 23.39 -12.85 16.74
N SER A 139 23.74 -13.89 17.52
CA SER A 139 24.80 -14.84 17.17
C SER A 139 24.35 -15.90 16.16
N ASN A 140 23.05 -15.93 15.84
CA ASN A 140 22.48 -16.78 14.79
C ASN A 140 23.10 -16.49 13.42
N THR A 141 22.99 -17.45 12.49
CA THR A 141 23.49 -17.31 11.11
C THR A 141 22.62 -16.42 10.23
N TYR A 142 21.50 -15.90 10.77
CA TYR A 142 20.58 -15.04 10.05
C TYR A 142 19.81 -14.10 10.99
N TYR A 143 19.22 -13.08 10.37
CA TYR A 143 18.21 -12.21 10.96
C TYR A 143 16.86 -12.40 10.27
N ASP A 144 15.83 -12.72 11.05
CA ASP A 144 14.43 -12.62 10.67
C ASP A 144 13.94 -11.20 10.99
N VAL A 145 13.57 -10.46 9.96
CA VAL A 145 13.14 -9.06 10.06
C VAL A 145 11.67 -8.96 9.69
N SER A 146 10.91 -8.19 10.46
CA SER A 146 9.57 -7.75 10.07
C SER A 146 9.28 -6.34 10.56
N PHE A 147 8.47 -5.60 9.82
CA PHE A 147 7.92 -4.31 10.24
C PHE A 147 6.64 -4.01 9.48
N ARG A 148 5.89 -3.02 9.94
CA ARG A 148 4.71 -2.51 9.26
C ARG A 148 4.86 -1.03 8.98
N ILE A 149 4.37 -0.59 7.82
CA ILE A 149 4.27 0.82 7.47
C ILE A 149 2.80 1.16 7.24
N ALA A 150 2.33 2.24 7.86
CA ALA A 150 0.99 2.76 7.62
C ALA A 150 0.86 3.16 6.14
N ALA A 151 -0.18 2.65 5.47
CA ALA A 151 -0.40 2.88 4.04
C ALA A 151 -0.42 4.37 3.68
N ASN A 152 -1.11 5.15 4.51
CA ASN A 152 -1.32 6.58 4.32
C ASN A 152 -0.03 7.41 4.40
N ALA A 153 1.06 6.84 4.91
CA ALA A 153 2.37 7.49 4.90
C ALA A 153 3.12 7.28 3.59
N LEU A 154 2.77 6.29 2.77
CA LEU A 154 3.50 5.96 1.55
C LEU A 154 2.94 6.75 0.36
N GLN A 155 3.78 7.18 -0.58
CA GLN A 155 3.30 7.64 -1.90
C GLN A 155 3.26 6.49 -2.91
N SER A 156 4.21 5.56 -2.79
CA SER A 156 4.30 4.33 -3.58
C SER A 156 4.78 3.19 -2.68
N ILE A 157 4.53 1.94 -3.08
CA ILE A 157 5.05 0.77 -2.36
C ILE A 157 6.40 0.40 -2.96
N ARG A 158 7.39 1.26 -2.71
CA ARG A 158 8.81 1.08 -3.09
C ARG A 158 9.65 1.06 -1.82
N ILE A 159 9.92 -0.15 -1.33
CA ILE A 159 10.61 -0.34 -0.05
C ILE A 159 11.92 -1.11 -0.28
N GLY A 160 13.01 -0.54 0.22
CA GLY A 160 14.30 -1.19 0.36
C GLY A 160 14.66 -1.33 1.84
N ALA A 161 15.41 -2.37 2.20
CA ALA A 161 15.92 -2.54 3.55
C ALA A 161 17.34 -3.13 3.55
N THR A 162 18.12 -2.82 4.57
CA THR A 162 19.39 -3.50 4.85
C THR A 162 19.57 -3.69 6.35
N VAL A 163 20.35 -4.68 6.71
CA VAL A 163 20.67 -5.01 8.10
C VAL A 163 22.17 -4.91 8.33
N GLY A 164 22.56 -4.80 9.58
CA GLY A 164 23.96 -4.87 9.97
C GLY A 164 24.13 -4.91 11.48
N GLY A 165 25.17 -4.26 11.98
CA GLY A 165 25.57 -4.34 13.38
C GLY A 165 26.26 -3.07 13.84
N VAL A 166 26.73 -3.09 15.09
CA VAL A 166 27.46 -1.97 15.68
C VAL A 166 28.95 -2.26 15.66
N LEU A 167 29.70 -1.36 15.03
CA LEU A 167 31.15 -1.41 14.93
C LEU A 167 31.78 -0.54 16.02
N ASN A 168 32.68 -1.10 16.83
CA ASN A 168 33.51 -0.32 17.74
C ASN A 168 34.89 -0.12 17.10
N ILE A 169 35.32 1.13 16.99
CA ILE A 169 36.67 1.51 16.56
C ILE A 169 37.30 2.28 17.73
N GLY A 170 38.19 1.62 18.47
CA GLY A 170 38.63 2.13 19.78
C GLY A 170 37.43 2.25 20.74
N GLU A 171 37.21 3.44 21.29
CA GLU A 171 36.10 3.72 22.21
C GLU A 171 34.82 4.23 21.50
N GLN A 172 34.86 4.41 20.17
CA GLN A 172 33.76 4.99 19.41
C GLN A 172 32.90 3.92 18.74
N GLN A 173 31.57 4.09 18.80
CA GLN A 173 30.60 3.22 18.14
C GLN A 173 30.12 3.83 16.82
N TYR A 174 30.05 3.00 15.79
CA TYR A 174 29.58 3.36 14.46
C TYR A 174 28.52 2.38 13.98
N SER A 175 27.57 2.90 13.21
CA SER A 175 26.61 2.08 12.49
C SER A 175 27.29 1.39 11.32
N LEU A 176 27.07 0.08 11.20
CA LEU A 176 27.51 -0.71 10.05
C LEU A 176 26.30 -1.35 9.39
N PHE A 177 26.19 -1.21 8.08
CA PHE A 177 25.15 -1.85 7.27
C PHE A 177 25.74 -2.75 6.19
N SER A 178 24.96 -3.72 5.74
CA SER A 178 25.30 -4.49 4.56
C SER A 178 25.28 -3.59 3.31
N SER A 179 26.35 -3.67 2.50
CA SER A 179 26.42 -3.00 1.20
C SER A 179 25.37 -3.52 0.21
N ASN A 180 24.90 -4.75 0.42
CA ASN A 180 23.77 -5.34 -0.29
C ASN A 180 22.56 -5.33 0.64
N GLY A 181 21.49 -4.71 0.20
CA GLY A 181 20.16 -4.76 0.82
C GLY A 181 19.17 -5.61 0.01
N VAL A 182 17.92 -5.55 0.42
CA VAL A 182 16.79 -6.25 -0.18
C VAL A 182 15.68 -5.30 -0.58
N SER A 183 15.03 -5.61 -1.71
CA SER A 183 13.72 -5.10 -2.11
C SER A 183 12.82 -6.27 -2.50
N PHE A 184 11.55 -6.01 -2.85
CA PHE A 184 10.53 -7.07 -2.88
C PHE A 184 9.96 -7.40 -4.27
N GLY A 185 10.45 -6.71 -5.31
CA GLY A 185 9.94 -6.81 -6.67
C GLY A 185 8.46 -6.40 -6.81
N SER A 186 7.93 -6.48 -8.02
CA SER A 186 6.55 -6.04 -8.31
C SER A 186 5.45 -6.92 -7.71
N SER A 187 5.73 -8.21 -7.51
CA SER A 187 4.81 -9.17 -6.86
C SER A 187 4.84 -9.13 -5.34
N GLY A 188 5.84 -8.47 -4.77
CA GLY A 188 6.08 -8.43 -3.34
C GLY A 188 6.62 -9.70 -2.70
N LYS A 189 6.85 -10.79 -3.46
CA LYS A 189 7.30 -12.09 -2.93
C LYS A 189 8.75 -12.44 -3.29
N GLN A 190 9.42 -11.57 -4.04
CA GLN A 190 10.75 -11.84 -4.56
C GLN A 190 11.80 -11.06 -3.76
N CYS A 191 12.88 -11.73 -3.35
CA CYS A 191 14.06 -11.02 -2.85
C CYS A 191 14.83 -10.42 -4.03
N ALA A 192 14.65 -9.13 -4.30
CA ALA A 192 15.41 -8.40 -5.29
C ALA A 192 16.59 -7.66 -4.63
N HIS A 193 17.65 -7.42 -5.40
CA HIS A 193 18.82 -6.70 -4.91
C HIS A 193 18.49 -5.21 -4.73
N PHE A 194 18.91 -4.66 -3.60
CA PHE A 194 18.83 -3.24 -3.31
C PHE A 194 20.21 -2.73 -2.88
N TYR A 195 20.61 -1.55 -3.36
CA TYR A 195 21.91 -0.98 -3.03
C TYR A 195 21.70 0.30 -2.21
N PRO A 196 21.76 0.24 -0.87
CA PRO A 196 21.43 1.36 0.02
C PRO A 196 22.33 2.59 -0.14
N GLN A 197 23.48 2.42 -0.80
CA GLN A 197 24.43 3.49 -1.11
C GLN A 197 24.08 4.27 -2.39
N THR A 198 23.18 3.72 -3.20
CA THR A 198 22.77 4.33 -4.46
C THR A 198 21.40 4.97 -4.30
N SER A 199 21.13 6.03 -5.06
CA SER A 199 19.81 6.69 -5.07
C SER A 199 18.76 5.94 -5.89
N GLY A 200 19.05 4.72 -6.36
CA GLY A 200 18.14 3.96 -7.20
C GLY A 200 16.95 3.42 -6.41
N ALA A 201 15.74 3.84 -6.77
CA ALA A 201 14.52 3.26 -6.24
C ALA A 201 14.37 1.79 -6.67
N PRO A 202 13.87 0.91 -5.81
CA PRO A 202 13.46 -0.43 -6.22
C PRO A 202 12.21 -0.36 -7.12
N ASP A 203 11.92 -1.49 -7.77
CA ASP A 203 10.66 -1.69 -8.49
C ASP A 203 9.47 -1.48 -7.55
N GLU A 204 8.42 -0.89 -8.10
CA GLU A 204 7.16 -0.68 -7.38
C GLU A 204 6.38 -1.98 -7.26
N MET A 205 5.94 -2.28 -6.03
CA MET A 205 4.97 -3.34 -5.81
C MET A 205 3.60 -2.90 -6.34
N THR A 206 2.99 -3.76 -7.14
CA THR A 206 1.62 -3.56 -7.63
C THR A 206 0.68 -4.54 -6.97
N ILE A 207 -0.52 -4.07 -6.63
CA ILE A 207 -1.56 -4.84 -5.95
C ILE A 207 -2.77 -4.89 -6.87
N ASP A 208 -3.34 -6.08 -6.98
CA ASP A 208 -4.63 -6.24 -7.64
C ASP A 208 -5.71 -5.61 -6.75
N PRO A 209 -6.46 -4.62 -7.24
CA PRO A 209 -7.47 -3.94 -6.44
C PRO A 209 -8.55 -4.91 -5.97
N LYS A 210 -8.92 -4.79 -4.70
CA LYS A 210 -10.12 -5.42 -4.17
C LYS A 210 -11.30 -4.48 -4.33
N PHE A 211 -12.33 -4.94 -5.01
CA PHE A 211 -13.53 -4.17 -5.25
C PHE A 211 -14.64 -4.55 -4.27
N SER A 212 -15.41 -3.57 -3.81
CA SER A 212 -16.66 -3.79 -3.08
C SER A 212 -17.76 -2.85 -3.56
N LEU A 213 -18.98 -3.36 -3.61
CA LEU A 213 -20.14 -2.62 -4.09
C LEU A 213 -20.84 -1.90 -2.93
N SER A 214 -21.29 -0.67 -3.16
CA SER A 214 -22.13 0.09 -2.23
C SER A 214 -23.15 0.94 -2.98
N PRO A 215 -24.45 0.88 -2.64
CA PRO A 215 -25.08 -0.07 -1.73
C PRO A 215 -25.18 -1.47 -2.36
N ALA A 216 -25.27 -2.51 -1.53
CA ALA A 216 -25.44 -3.89 -1.99
C ALA A 216 -26.88 -4.22 -2.45
N THR A 217 -27.85 -3.37 -2.12
CA THR A 217 -29.27 -3.56 -2.40
C THR A 217 -29.89 -2.28 -2.92
N TRP A 218 -30.68 -2.38 -3.98
CA TRP A 218 -31.53 -1.29 -4.49
C TRP A 218 -32.99 -1.55 -4.16
N GLN A 219 -33.67 -0.53 -3.64
CA GLN A 219 -35.11 -0.57 -3.44
C GLN A 219 -35.76 0.34 -4.49
N LEU A 220 -36.37 -0.29 -5.50
CA LEU A 220 -36.97 0.41 -6.65
C LEU A 220 -38.29 1.14 -6.33
N GLY A 221 -38.78 1.04 -5.09
CA GLY A 221 -40.04 1.62 -4.66
C GLY A 221 -41.28 0.85 -5.16
N ALA A 222 -42.45 1.33 -4.76
CA ALA A 222 -43.72 0.80 -5.25
C ALA A 222 -44.13 1.53 -6.53
N ILE A 223 -44.60 0.78 -7.52
CA ILE A 223 -44.99 1.29 -8.83
C ILE A 223 -46.47 0.98 -9.05
N GLN A 224 -47.20 1.95 -9.61
CA GLN A 224 -48.60 1.74 -9.93
C GLN A 224 -48.72 0.80 -11.13
N LEU A 225 -49.40 -0.33 -10.94
CA LEU A 225 -49.56 -1.33 -11.99
C LEU A 225 -50.24 -0.75 -13.23
N ASP A 226 -51.27 0.08 -13.04
CA ASP A 226 -51.99 0.71 -14.15
C ASP A 226 -51.08 1.64 -14.96
N GLU A 227 -50.08 2.28 -14.35
CA GLU A 227 -49.12 3.10 -15.07
C GLU A 227 -48.24 2.22 -15.97
N LEU A 228 -47.64 1.17 -15.41
CA LEU A 228 -46.78 0.24 -16.16
C LEU A 228 -47.52 -0.47 -17.30
N LEU A 229 -48.78 -0.82 -17.11
CA LEU A 229 -49.60 -1.48 -18.14
C LEU A 229 -50.09 -0.53 -19.24
N ASN A 230 -50.24 0.77 -18.95
CA ASN A 230 -50.77 1.74 -19.92
C ASN A 230 -49.69 2.36 -20.82
N THR A 231 -48.44 2.46 -20.33
CA THR A 231 -47.34 3.12 -21.06
C THR A 231 -46.37 2.14 -21.71
N ASP A 232 -46.55 0.83 -21.51
CA ASP A 232 -45.62 -0.27 -21.86
C ASP A 232 -44.21 -0.15 -21.24
N THR A 233 -43.85 1.02 -20.73
CA THR A 233 -42.56 1.40 -20.16
C THR A 233 -42.73 2.34 -18.98
N HIS A 234 -41.98 2.11 -17.91
CA HIS A 234 -41.92 2.99 -16.74
C HIS A 234 -40.48 3.16 -16.27
N SER A 235 -40.03 4.41 -16.17
CA SER A 235 -38.66 4.74 -15.79
C SER A 235 -38.53 5.09 -14.31
N ILE A 236 -37.58 4.45 -13.64
CA ILE A 236 -37.21 4.72 -12.25
C ILE A 236 -35.93 5.56 -12.27
N ASN A 237 -36.06 6.78 -11.76
CA ASN A 237 -35.14 7.87 -12.06
C ASN A 237 -33.84 7.85 -11.24
N HIS A 238 -32.86 8.60 -11.76
CA HIS A 238 -31.44 8.67 -11.37
C HIS A 238 -31.09 8.93 -9.90
N GLU A 239 -31.92 9.67 -9.16
CA GLU A 239 -31.59 10.10 -7.79
C GLU A 239 -31.69 8.97 -6.75
N GLN A 240 -32.24 7.80 -7.13
CA GLN A 240 -32.48 6.68 -6.21
C GLN A 240 -31.56 5.46 -6.44
N VAL A 241 -30.82 5.43 -7.54
CA VAL A 241 -30.00 4.28 -7.94
C VAL A 241 -28.58 4.73 -8.29
N GLU A 242 -27.78 4.91 -7.25
CA GLU A 242 -26.33 5.12 -7.37
C GLU A 242 -25.61 3.79 -7.11
N PHE A 243 -24.68 3.45 -7.98
CA PHE A 243 -23.80 2.30 -7.85
C PHE A 243 -22.38 2.78 -7.63
N CYS A 244 -21.80 2.50 -6.47
CA CYS A 244 -20.42 2.80 -6.18
C CYS A 244 -19.57 1.53 -6.10
N ILE A 245 -18.50 1.48 -6.89
CA ILE A 245 -17.42 0.52 -6.71
C ILE A 245 -16.36 1.17 -5.84
N ASN A 246 -16.17 0.63 -4.64
CA ASN A 246 -15.09 1.02 -3.76
C ASN A 246 -13.86 0.17 -4.04
N TYR A 247 -12.68 0.78 -3.98
CA TYR A 247 -11.40 0.12 -4.15
C TYR A 247 -10.30 0.82 -3.37
N GLN A 248 -9.25 0.09 -3.02
CA GLN A 248 -8.04 0.65 -2.42
C GLN A 248 -7.18 1.29 -3.51
N THR A 249 -6.74 2.54 -3.34
CA THR A 249 -5.95 3.26 -4.37
C THR A 249 -4.47 2.89 -4.42
N ARG A 250 -3.94 2.35 -3.32
CA ARG A 250 -2.50 2.18 -3.10
C ARG A 250 -1.96 0.94 -3.81
N GLY A 251 -0.87 1.13 -4.55
CA GLY A 251 -0.23 0.06 -5.32
C GLY A 251 -1.02 -0.36 -6.56
N ILE A 252 -2.07 0.37 -6.95
CA ILE A 252 -2.72 0.17 -8.25
C ILE A 252 -1.80 0.73 -9.35
N ARG A 253 -1.68 0.00 -10.46
CA ARG A 253 -0.96 0.47 -11.65
C ARG A 253 -1.62 1.72 -12.24
N GLU A 254 -0.82 2.73 -12.58
CA GLU A 254 -1.26 4.05 -13.09
C GLU A 254 -2.21 4.04 -14.30
N THR A 255 -2.37 2.90 -14.97
CA THR A 255 -3.18 2.75 -16.20
C THR A 255 -4.05 1.50 -16.17
N ALA A 256 -4.38 0.99 -14.99
CA ALA A 256 -5.20 -0.21 -14.87
C ALA A 256 -6.64 0.08 -15.33
N LYS A 257 -6.95 -0.37 -16.55
CA LYS A 257 -8.30 -0.35 -17.12
C LYS A 257 -9.02 -1.64 -16.76
N TYR A 258 -10.31 -1.56 -16.49
CA TYR A 258 -11.15 -2.71 -16.21
C TYR A 258 -12.42 -2.65 -17.02
N ASN A 259 -12.99 -3.82 -17.32
CA ASN A 259 -14.32 -3.95 -17.88
C ASN A 259 -15.29 -4.42 -16.80
N ILE A 260 -16.44 -3.77 -16.70
CA ILE A 260 -17.55 -4.16 -15.83
C ILE A 260 -18.61 -4.82 -16.69
N GLN A 261 -18.93 -6.07 -16.38
CA GLN A 261 -20.04 -6.80 -16.99
C GLN A 261 -21.11 -7.08 -15.95
N ILE A 262 -22.36 -7.02 -16.37
CA ILE A 262 -23.53 -7.25 -15.52
C ILE A 262 -24.28 -8.46 -16.05
N ASN A 263 -24.56 -9.42 -15.17
CA ASN A 263 -25.52 -10.48 -15.44
C ASN A 263 -26.55 -10.53 -14.30
N ASN A 264 -27.58 -11.35 -14.44
CA ASN A 264 -28.62 -11.49 -13.45
C ASN A 264 -28.95 -12.95 -13.13
N LEU A 265 -29.57 -13.18 -11.97
CA LEU A 265 -29.95 -14.51 -11.51
C LEU A 265 -31.18 -15.05 -12.25
N ASN A 266 -32.16 -14.17 -12.52
CA ASN A 266 -33.42 -14.58 -13.13
C ASN A 266 -33.33 -14.89 -14.63
N GLY A 267 -32.18 -14.61 -15.26
CA GLY A 267 -31.91 -14.79 -16.68
C GLY A 267 -32.43 -13.64 -17.55
N LEU A 268 -32.07 -13.69 -18.83
CA LEU A 268 -32.51 -12.71 -19.83
C LEU A 268 -33.84 -13.12 -20.47
N SER A 269 -34.58 -12.15 -20.99
CA SER A 269 -35.78 -12.37 -21.81
C SER A 269 -35.46 -13.25 -23.04
N PRO A 270 -36.47 -13.87 -23.70
CA PRO A 270 -36.24 -14.74 -24.86
C PRO A 270 -35.49 -14.10 -26.03
N ASN A 271 -35.65 -12.78 -26.21
CA ASN A 271 -34.91 -12.00 -27.21
C ASN A 271 -33.58 -11.43 -26.69
N SER A 272 -33.17 -11.81 -25.47
CA SER A 272 -31.93 -11.37 -24.78
C SER A 272 -31.79 -9.87 -24.54
N ASN A 273 -32.85 -9.08 -24.77
CA ASN A 273 -32.80 -7.62 -24.68
C ASN A 273 -33.07 -7.07 -23.28
N TYR A 274 -33.61 -7.87 -22.37
CA TYR A 274 -34.05 -7.42 -21.04
C TYR A 274 -33.59 -8.39 -19.95
N PHE A 275 -33.27 -7.83 -18.78
CA PHE A 275 -33.26 -8.59 -17.53
C PHE A 275 -34.69 -8.87 -17.07
N GLN A 276 -34.85 -9.72 -16.05
CA GLN A 276 -36.16 -10.15 -15.56
C GLN A 276 -36.30 -9.96 -14.05
N LEU A 277 -37.21 -9.11 -13.61
CA LEU A 277 -37.71 -9.15 -12.24
C LEU A 277 -38.80 -10.22 -12.14
N LYS A 278 -38.77 -11.04 -11.07
CA LYS A 278 -39.74 -12.15 -10.89
C LYS A 278 -40.47 -12.10 -9.55
N ASP A 279 -41.73 -12.51 -9.58
CA ASP A 279 -42.55 -12.88 -8.42
C ASP A 279 -43.35 -14.15 -8.76
N GLY A 280 -42.80 -15.31 -8.40
CA GLY A 280 -43.30 -16.60 -8.89
C GLY A 280 -43.20 -16.70 -10.41
N ASP A 281 -44.33 -17.00 -11.06
CA ASP A 281 -44.43 -17.10 -12.53
C ASP A 281 -44.62 -15.73 -13.22
N LYS A 282 -44.77 -14.64 -12.45
CA LYS A 282 -44.98 -13.30 -12.98
C LYS A 282 -43.64 -12.65 -13.30
N VAL A 283 -43.56 -12.00 -14.46
CA VAL A 283 -42.33 -11.37 -14.95
C VAL A 283 -42.57 -9.90 -15.30
N ILE A 284 -41.61 -9.05 -14.91
CA ILE A 284 -41.43 -7.70 -15.45
C ILE A 284 -40.05 -7.66 -16.09
N HIS A 285 -39.98 -7.21 -17.34
CA HIS A 285 -38.71 -7.00 -18.01
C HIS A 285 -38.09 -5.67 -17.55
N TYR A 286 -36.77 -5.59 -17.49
CA TYR A 286 -36.11 -4.31 -17.23
C TYR A 286 -34.78 -4.15 -17.95
N GLN A 287 -34.40 -2.89 -18.16
CA GLN A 287 -33.09 -2.47 -18.66
C GLN A 287 -32.48 -1.48 -17.69
N ILE A 288 -31.16 -1.48 -17.64
CA ILE A 288 -30.38 -0.51 -16.89
C ILE A 288 -29.69 0.38 -17.92
N GLU A 289 -30.01 1.66 -17.87
CA GLU A 289 -29.37 2.69 -18.67
C GLU A 289 -28.40 3.47 -17.81
N GLN A 290 -27.19 3.64 -18.32
CA GLN A 290 -26.16 4.38 -17.63
C GLN A 290 -25.65 5.50 -18.51
N PHE A 291 -25.67 6.72 -17.96
CA PHE A 291 -25.20 7.91 -18.66
C PHE A 291 -23.71 8.12 -18.37
N ASN A 292 -22.92 8.22 -19.43
CA ASN A 292 -21.50 8.51 -19.37
C ASN A 292 -21.25 10.03 -19.39
N TYR A 293 -20.05 10.45 -18.96
CA TYR A 293 -19.66 11.87 -18.91
C TYR A 293 -19.68 12.55 -20.28
N ASP A 294 -19.50 11.78 -21.37
CA ASP A 294 -19.55 12.27 -22.74
C ASP A 294 -20.98 12.33 -23.32
N GLY A 295 -21.99 11.98 -22.51
CA GLY A 295 -23.39 11.94 -22.90
C GLY A 295 -23.81 10.66 -23.63
N SER A 296 -22.91 9.67 -23.79
CA SER A 296 -23.28 8.35 -24.30
C SER A 296 -24.06 7.54 -23.24
N VAL A 297 -24.86 6.57 -23.70
CA VAL A 297 -25.66 5.70 -22.83
C VAL A 297 -25.26 4.24 -23.03
N ASP A 298 -24.84 3.60 -21.96
CA ASP A 298 -24.67 2.14 -21.90
C ASP A 298 -25.99 1.48 -21.47
N GLN A 299 -26.50 0.55 -22.27
CA GLN A 299 -27.74 -0.17 -22.00
C GLN A 299 -27.44 -1.64 -21.68
N PHE A 300 -27.70 -2.08 -20.45
CA PHE A 300 -27.57 -3.48 -20.06
C PHE A 300 -28.92 -4.20 -20.20
N PRO A 301 -28.94 -5.47 -20.68
CA PRO A 301 -27.80 -6.38 -20.90
C PRO A 301 -27.03 -6.23 -22.23
N ASN A 302 -27.47 -5.35 -23.13
CA ASN A 302 -26.98 -5.32 -24.52
C ASN A 302 -25.58 -4.68 -24.70
N SER A 303 -25.02 -4.04 -23.67
CA SER A 303 -23.68 -3.46 -23.70
C SER A 303 -22.59 -4.54 -23.63
N TYR A 304 -21.47 -4.31 -24.31
CA TYR A 304 -20.26 -5.16 -24.24
C TYR A 304 -19.53 -5.07 -22.89
N GLY A 305 -20.07 -4.30 -21.96
CA GLY A 305 -19.49 -3.98 -20.67
C GLY A 305 -18.99 -2.55 -20.64
N ARG A 306 -18.90 -2.01 -19.43
CA ARG A 306 -18.43 -0.66 -19.20
C ARG A 306 -16.94 -0.64 -18.89
N MET A 307 -16.19 0.16 -19.65
CA MET A 307 -14.82 0.45 -19.30
C MET A 307 -14.78 1.38 -18.08
N MET A 308 -13.97 1.02 -17.10
CA MET A 308 -13.62 1.86 -15.97
C MET A 308 -12.10 2.04 -15.93
N GLU A 309 -11.66 3.25 -15.66
CA GLU A 309 -10.27 3.56 -15.33
C GLU A 309 -10.23 3.90 -13.84
N LEU A 310 -9.35 3.24 -13.10
CA LEU A 310 -9.20 3.52 -11.67
C LEU A 310 -8.41 4.81 -11.50
N ALA A 311 -8.92 5.71 -10.68
CA ALA A 311 -8.16 6.86 -10.26
C ALA A 311 -6.98 6.38 -9.40
N THR A 312 -5.80 6.91 -9.65
CA THR A 312 -4.57 6.57 -8.92
C THR A 312 -4.25 7.65 -7.90
N LEU A 313 -3.37 7.36 -6.94
CA LEU A 313 -2.96 8.32 -5.89
C LEU A 313 -2.51 9.69 -6.45
N HIS A 314 -2.03 9.75 -7.69
CA HIS A 314 -1.64 10.99 -8.35
C HIS A 314 -2.79 11.92 -8.71
N GLN A 315 -4.02 11.39 -8.77
CA GLN A 315 -5.22 12.10 -9.19
C GLN A 315 -6.11 12.47 -8.01
N ILE A 316 -5.68 12.14 -6.78
CA ILE A 316 -6.50 12.12 -5.58
C ILE A 316 -5.72 12.77 -4.42
N PRO A 317 -6.36 13.45 -3.45
CA PRO A 317 -5.65 13.99 -2.29
C PRO A 317 -4.80 12.92 -1.58
N GLU A 318 -3.55 13.26 -1.22
CA GLU A 318 -2.54 12.32 -0.68
C GLU A 318 -3.00 11.47 0.53
N GLN A 319 -4.06 11.91 1.23
CA GLN A 319 -4.61 11.26 2.41
C GLN A 319 -5.67 10.19 2.10
N SER A 320 -6.17 10.09 0.86
CA SER A 320 -7.17 9.09 0.51
C SER A 320 -6.53 7.71 0.35
N VAL A 321 -7.07 6.71 1.04
CA VAL A 321 -6.59 5.32 0.99
C VAL A 321 -7.56 4.44 0.19
N ASN A 322 -8.84 4.81 0.18
CA ASN A 322 -9.92 4.13 -0.51
C ASN A 322 -10.65 5.16 -1.36
N GLU A 323 -11.10 4.74 -2.53
CA GLU A 323 -11.88 5.57 -3.43
C GLU A 323 -13.11 4.86 -3.90
N ASN A 324 -14.07 5.64 -4.38
CA ASN A 324 -15.26 5.13 -5.01
C ASN A 324 -15.40 5.68 -6.43
N ILE A 325 -15.75 4.80 -7.36
CA ILE A 325 -16.30 5.21 -8.66
C ILE A 325 -17.79 4.95 -8.58
N CYS A 326 -18.54 6.05 -8.52
CA CYS A 326 -19.99 5.99 -8.52
C CYS A 326 -20.53 6.28 -9.91
N PHE A 327 -21.59 5.57 -10.28
CA PHE A 327 -22.41 5.92 -11.41
C PHE A 327 -23.88 5.82 -11.07
N SER A 328 -24.62 6.79 -11.57
CA SER A 328 -26.07 6.78 -11.49
C SER A 328 -26.64 6.01 -12.68
N ALA A 329 -27.68 5.22 -12.43
CA ALA A 329 -28.37 4.46 -13.46
C ALA A 329 -29.87 4.82 -13.47
N GLU A 330 -30.47 4.73 -14.66
CA GLU A 330 -31.91 4.74 -14.87
C GLU A 330 -32.38 3.31 -15.11
N ILE A 331 -33.47 2.91 -14.45
CA ILE A 331 -34.04 1.57 -14.62
C ILE A 331 -35.36 1.70 -15.35
N ASN A 332 -35.39 1.20 -16.57
CA ASN A 332 -36.59 1.16 -17.40
C ASN A 332 -37.27 -0.20 -17.23
N LEU A 333 -38.51 -0.20 -16.76
CA LEU A 333 -39.36 -1.38 -16.63
C LEU A 333 -40.28 -1.52 -17.83
N PHE A 334 -40.52 -2.76 -18.25
CA PHE A 334 -41.37 -3.11 -19.38
C PHE A 334 -42.34 -4.19 -18.93
N SER A 335 -43.63 -3.96 -19.19
CA SER A 335 -44.68 -4.94 -18.90
C SER A 335 -44.52 -6.19 -19.77
N THR A 336 -45.04 -7.30 -19.29
CA THR A 336 -45.18 -8.58 -20.01
C THR A 336 -46.61 -9.07 -19.90
N GLU A 337 -46.97 -10.11 -20.64
CA GLU A 337 -48.29 -10.76 -20.55
C GLU A 337 -48.60 -11.30 -19.14
N THR A 338 -47.57 -11.53 -18.32
CA THR A 338 -47.70 -12.06 -16.94
C THR A 338 -47.58 -10.98 -15.87
N THR A 339 -47.39 -9.72 -16.25
CA THR A 339 -47.25 -8.61 -15.30
C THR A 339 -48.56 -8.40 -14.52
N ASP A 340 -48.47 -8.47 -13.20
CA ASP A 340 -49.58 -8.28 -12.26
C ASP A 340 -49.06 -7.75 -10.91
N LYS A 341 -49.93 -7.51 -9.92
CA LYS A 341 -49.53 -7.10 -8.57
C LYS A 341 -48.63 -8.16 -7.93
N GLY A 342 -47.55 -7.72 -7.28
CA GLY A 342 -46.56 -8.63 -6.73
C GLY A 342 -45.37 -7.93 -6.08
N SER A 343 -44.46 -8.72 -5.51
CA SER A 343 -43.18 -8.28 -4.96
C SER A 343 -42.04 -8.82 -5.80
N TYR A 344 -41.66 -8.04 -6.80
CA TYR A 344 -40.69 -8.43 -7.81
C TYR A 344 -39.26 -8.19 -7.34
N SER A 345 -38.36 -9.12 -7.65
CA SER A 345 -36.94 -9.00 -7.33
C SER A 345 -36.04 -9.68 -8.36
N ASP A 346 -34.78 -9.28 -8.39
CA ASP A 346 -33.70 -9.94 -9.13
C ASP A 346 -32.38 -9.72 -8.34
N THR A 347 -31.34 -10.47 -8.69
CA THR A 347 -29.98 -10.29 -8.18
C THR A 347 -29.05 -10.10 -9.36
N LEU A 348 -28.39 -8.94 -9.40
CA LEU A 348 -27.37 -8.63 -10.40
C LEU A 348 -25.99 -9.07 -9.88
N ASN A 349 -25.20 -9.73 -10.73
CA ASN A 349 -23.78 -9.95 -10.46
C ASN A 349 -22.93 -9.08 -11.37
N PHE A 350 -21.98 -8.37 -10.74
CA PHE A 350 -21.03 -7.52 -11.43
C PHE A 350 -19.68 -8.24 -11.50
N THR A 351 -19.17 -8.40 -12.72
CA THR A 351 -17.85 -8.99 -12.97
C THR A 351 -16.90 -7.88 -13.43
N ILE A 352 -15.86 -7.63 -12.64
CA ILE A 352 -14.83 -6.63 -12.95
C ILE A 352 -13.57 -7.38 -13.41
N THR A 353 -13.18 -7.17 -14.66
CA THR A 353 -12.05 -7.87 -15.28
C THR A 353 -10.99 -6.88 -15.73
N PRO A 354 -9.70 -7.07 -15.40
CA PRO A 354 -8.63 -6.23 -15.94
C PRO A 354 -8.60 -6.29 -17.47
N LEU A 355 -8.47 -5.14 -18.12
CA LEU A 355 -8.17 -5.02 -19.54
C LEU A 355 -6.65 -4.97 -19.69
N SER A 356 -6.10 -5.90 -20.47
CA SER A 356 -4.67 -6.10 -20.69
C SER A 356 -3.99 -4.93 -21.38
#